data_AF-A0A4Q9L0K1-F1
#
_entry.id   AF-A0A4Q9L0K1-F1
#
_cell.length_a   1.000
_cell.length_b   1.000
_cell.length_c   1.000
_cell.angle_alpha   90.00
_cell.angle_beta   90.00
_cell.angle_gamma   90.00
#
_symmetry.space_group_name_H-M   'P 1'
#
loop_
_entity.id
_entity.type
_entity.pdbx_description
1 polymer ?
#
loop_
_entity_poly.entity_id
_entity_poly.type
_entity_poly.pdbx_seq_one_letter_code
_entity_poly.pdbx_strand_id
1 'polypeptide(L)'
;MRSGSAYLSVTALRGRNISVVAAMNKYGRIYHKIHERAVNGILTPIFVMDNARIHHYRGLNDDEEIASYRIKYLTPYSPFLNPIENVFSVWKNRVIRGGARTESQLRILICEKFNEITGEHCSSLYHKMLRYLQMAEVRQVILE
;
A
#
# COMPACT_ATOMS: atom_id res chain seq x y z
N MET A 1 24.46 21.53 0.08
CA MET A 1 24.23 20.67 1.27
C MET A 1 23.57 19.39 0.81
N ARG A 2 24.16 18.23 1.12
CA ARG A 2 23.67 16.91 0.69
C ARG A 2 22.47 16.54 1.57
N SER A 3 21.27 16.54 1.00
CA SER A 3 20.07 15.95 1.62
C SER A 3 20.25 14.43 1.61
N GLY A 4 20.76 13.89 2.72
CA GLY A 4 20.77 12.46 2.94
C GLY A 4 19.38 12.04 3.39
N SER A 5 18.65 11.33 2.54
CA SER A 5 17.39 10.70 2.94
C SER A 5 17.59 9.84 4.20
N ALA A 6 16.71 10.03 5.18
CA ALA A 6 16.71 9.31 6.45
C ALA A 6 16.34 7.84 6.23
N TYR A 7 17.34 6.99 6.01
CA TYR A 7 17.15 5.53 5.92
C TYR A 7 17.56 4.87 7.23
N LEU A 8 16.63 4.12 7.82
CA LEU A 8 16.93 3.14 8.85
C LEU A 8 17.14 1.79 8.16
N SER A 9 18.39 1.40 7.90
CA SER A 9 18.72 0.05 7.46
C SER A 9 18.59 -0.90 8.66
N VAL A 10 17.48 -1.64 8.73
CA VAL A 10 17.31 -2.65 9.77
C VAL A 10 18.01 -3.92 9.30
N THR A 11 19.16 -4.23 9.91
CA THR A 11 19.87 -5.49 9.68
C THR A 11 19.11 -6.61 10.38
N ALA A 12 18.28 -7.36 9.66
CA ALA A 12 17.63 -8.54 10.20
C ALA A 12 18.10 -9.81 9.48
N LEU A 13 18.95 -10.56 10.18
CA LEU A 13 19.31 -11.94 9.88
C LEU A 13 18.06 -12.86 9.98
N ARG A 14 17.42 -13.20 8.85
CA ARG A 14 16.66 -14.45 8.56
C ARG A 14 15.80 -14.28 7.30
N GLY A 15 16.16 -14.97 6.22
CA GLY A 15 15.45 -14.95 4.93
C GLY A 15 15.59 -13.62 4.18
N ARG A 16 15.95 -13.64 2.90
CA ARG A 16 15.98 -12.41 2.07
C ARG A 16 14.54 -11.98 1.75
N ASN A 17 13.91 -11.27 2.68
CA ASN A 17 12.56 -10.75 2.48
C ASN A 17 12.59 -9.55 1.52
N ILE A 18 11.65 -9.51 0.58
CA ILE A 18 11.45 -8.37 -0.33
C ILE A 18 10.29 -7.53 0.20
N SER A 19 10.54 -6.28 0.53
CA SER A 19 9.52 -5.30 0.91
C SER A 19 9.05 -4.50 -0.31
N VAL A 20 7.74 -4.27 -0.41
CA VAL A 20 7.12 -3.50 -1.49
C VAL A 20 6.23 -2.43 -0.91
N VAL A 21 6.33 -1.21 -1.46
CA VAL A 21 5.46 -0.07 -1.11
C VAL A 21 4.63 0.30 -2.34
N ALA A 22 3.32 0.47 -2.14
CA ALA A 22 2.38 0.79 -3.20
C ALA A 22 1.32 1.78 -2.73
N ALA A 23 0.79 2.55 -3.68
CA ALA A 23 -0.36 3.44 -3.48
C ALA A 23 -1.34 3.26 -4.65
N MET A 24 -2.64 3.29 -4.34
CA MET A 24 -3.71 3.09 -5.31
C MET A 24 -4.84 4.10 -5.12
N ASN A 25 -5.60 4.34 -6.18
CA ASN A 25 -6.92 4.96 -6.11
C ASN A 25 -7.97 4.02 -6.73
N LYS A 26 -9.24 4.47 -6.73
CA LYS A 26 -10.36 3.71 -7.30
C LYS A 26 -10.25 3.43 -8.80
N TYR A 27 -9.46 4.21 -9.53
CA TYR A 27 -9.26 4.07 -10.97
C TYR A 27 -8.08 3.15 -11.31
N GLY A 28 -7.24 2.82 -10.34
CA GLY A 28 -6.11 1.95 -10.54
C GLY A 28 -4.92 2.28 -9.64
N ARG A 29 -3.78 1.72 -10.03
CA ARG A 29 -2.50 1.96 -9.39
C ARG A 29 -2.08 3.42 -9.61
N ILE A 30 -1.75 4.11 -8.52
CA ILE A 30 -0.99 5.37 -8.60
C ILE A 30 0.50 5.03 -8.63
N TYR A 31 0.94 4.06 -7.83
CA TYR A 31 2.36 3.79 -7.61
C TYR A 31 2.61 2.36 -7.13
N HIS A 32 3.65 1.70 -7.65
CA HIS A 32 4.29 0.56 -6.98
C HIS A 32 5.78 0.65 -7.21
N LYS A 33 6.59 0.50 -6.16
CA LYS A 33 8.03 0.59 -6.34
C LYS A 33 8.83 -0.28 -5.41
N ILE A 34 9.91 -0.80 -5.98
CA ILE A 34 11.11 -1.21 -5.28
C ILE A 34 12.03 0.03 -5.34
N HIS A 35 11.87 0.94 -4.37
CA HIS A 35 12.61 2.21 -4.17
C HIS A 35 12.45 3.38 -5.19
N GLU A 36 11.86 4.51 -4.73
CA GLU A 36 11.89 5.95 -5.15
C GLU A 36 10.73 6.73 -5.89
N ARG A 37 10.40 7.93 -5.40
CA ARG A 37 9.54 9.01 -5.99
C ARG A 37 8.03 8.81 -6.19
N ALA A 38 7.28 9.72 -5.57
CA ALA A 38 5.84 9.93 -5.66
C ALA A 38 5.40 10.46 -7.04
N VAL A 39 4.12 10.25 -7.35
CA VAL A 39 3.49 10.64 -8.62
C VAL A 39 2.81 12.00 -8.51
N ASN A 40 3.17 12.89 -9.43
CA ASN A 40 2.47 14.14 -9.74
C ASN A 40 1.15 13.85 -10.45
N GLY A 41 0.06 14.53 -10.06
CA GLY A 41 -1.18 14.56 -10.88
C GLY A 41 -2.52 14.45 -10.16
N ILE A 42 -2.59 14.55 -8.84
CA ILE A 42 -3.87 14.65 -8.12
C ILE A 42 -3.99 16.05 -7.53
N LEU A 43 -4.99 16.81 -7.94
CA LEU A 43 -5.35 18.07 -7.29
C LEU A 43 -5.99 17.72 -5.94
N THR A 44 -5.26 17.97 -4.84
CA THR A 44 -5.68 17.74 -3.44
C THR A 44 -5.95 16.27 -3.03
N PRO A 45 -4.95 15.36 -3.09
CA PRO A 45 -5.13 13.99 -2.64
C PRO A 45 -5.37 13.93 -1.12
N ILE A 46 -6.31 13.07 -0.69
CA ILE A 46 -6.39 12.59 0.68
C ILE A 46 -5.70 11.22 0.71
N PHE A 47 -4.62 11.09 1.47
CA PHE A 47 -3.96 9.81 1.67
C PHE A 47 -4.59 9.11 2.88
N VAL A 48 -5.11 7.92 2.65
CA VAL A 48 -5.57 7.04 3.73
C VAL A 48 -4.51 5.97 3.93
N MET A 49 -3.90 5.93 5.10
CA MET A 49 -2.84 4.98 5.47
C MET A 49 -3.37 4.01 6.54
N ASP A 50 -2.82 2.81 6.58
CA ASP A 50 -3.03 1.94 7.74
C ASP A 50 -2.40 2.55 9.00
N ASN A 51 -2.71 2.01 10.17
CA ASN A 51 -2.21 2.54 11.43
C ASN A 51 -0.85 1.96 11.84
N ALA A 52 -0.05 1.45 10.91
CA ALA A 52 1.25 0.89 11.23
C ALA A 52 2.21 1.97 11.75
N ARG A 53 3.01 1.63 12.77
CA ARG A 53 3.98 2.55 13.40
C ARG A 53 4.94 3.20 12.40
N ILE A 54 5.26 2.50 11.31
CA ILE A 54 6.14 2.98 10.24
C ILE A 54 5.57 4.18 9.48
N HIS A 55 4.26 4.42 9.53
CA HIS A 55 3.61 5.56 8.89
C HIS A 55 3.54 6.79 9.80
N HIS A 56 3.84 6.66 11.10
CA HIS A 56 3.86 7.77 12.06
C HIS A 56 5.25 8.37 12.22
N TYR A 57 6.06 8.38 11.15
CA TYR A 57 7.39 8.96 11.20
C TYR A 57 7.31 10.46 11.52
N ARG A 58 8.00 10.89 12.59
CA ARG A 58 7.90 12.26 13.12
C ARG A 58 8.32 13.33 12.11
N GLY A 59 9.27 13.00 11.23
CA GLY A 59 9.76 13.93 10.21
C GLY A 59 8.82 14.13 9.00
N LEU A 60 7.63 13.50 8.98
CA LEU A 60 6.63 13.77 7.94
C LEU A 60 6.14 15.22 7.96
N ASN A 61 6.12 15.86 9.14
CA ASN A 61 5.70 17.25 9.29
C ASN A 61 6.84 18.25 9.01
N ASP A 62 8.09 17.78 8.97
CA ASP A 62 9.27 18.61 8.71
C ASP A 62 9.47 18.85 7.20
N ASP A 63 8.75 18.11 6.36
CA ASP A 63 8.74 18.23 4.90
C ASP A 63 7.50 19.03 4.46
N GLU A 64 7.71 20.25 3.95
CA GLU A 64 6.64 21.18 3.56
C GLU A 64 5.70 20.61 2.48
N GLU A 65 6.23 19.77 1.58
CA GLU A 65 5.43 19.12 0.54
C GLU A 65 4.52 18.06 1.16
N ILE A 66 5.07 17.22 2.05
CA ILE A 66 4.29 16.18 2.74
C ILE A 66 3.25 16.79 3.67
N ALA A 67 3.62 17.85 4.39
CA ALA A 67 2.73 18.58 5.30
C ALA A 67 1.54 19.23 4.56
N SER A 68 1.67 19.50 3.26
CA SER A 68 0.58 20.01 2.42
C SER A 68 -0.50 18.95 2.11
N TYR A 69 -0.18 17.65 2.25
CA TYR A 69 -1.12 16.57 1.99
C TYR A 69 -2.06 16.31 3.16
N ARG A 70 -3.32 15.95 2.85
CA ARG A 70 -4.28 15.53 3.87
C ARG A 70 -4.11 14.04 4.14
N ILE A 71 -3.36 13.71 5.19
CA ILE A 71 -3.16 12.31 5.62
C ILE A 71 -4.22 11.93 6.67
N LYS A 72 -4.83 10.76 6.51
CA LYS A 72 -5.75 10.12 7.45
C LYS A 72 -5.25 8.72 7.76
N TYR A 73 -5.32 8.33 9.02
CA TYR A 73 -5.00 6.98 9.46
C TYR A 73 -6.28 6.22 9.76
N LEU A 74 -6.30 4.94 9.39
CA LEU A 74 -7.37 4.04 9.81
C LEU A 74 -7.30 3.78 11.31
N THR A 75 -8.42 3.36 11.89
CA THR A 75 -8.46 2.85 13.26
C THR A 75 -7.61 1.57 13.40
N PRO A 76 -7.04 1.31 14.59
CA PRO A 76 -6.37 0.04 14.85
C PRO A 76 -7.24 -1.17 14.48
N TYR A 77 -6.60 -2.23 13.96
CA TYR A 77 -7.24 -3.51 13.62
C TYR A 77 -8.41 -3.41 12.61
N SER A 78 -8.39 -2.42 11.71
CA SER A 78 -9.41 -2.26 10.66
C SER A 78 -8.88 -2.46 9.23
N PRO A 79 -8.18 -3.57 8.92
CA PRO A 79 -7.59 -3.80 7.59
C PRO A 79 -8.66 -3.90 6.49
N PHE A 80 -9.89 -4.35 6.79
CA PHE A 80 -11.03 -4.33 5.86
C PHE A 80 -11.34 -2.94 5.28
N LEU A 81 -11.01 -1.86 6.00
CA LEU A 81 -11.19 -0.48 5.54
C LEU A 81 -10.04 0.01 4.65
N ASN A 82 -8.98 -0.79 4.49
CA ASN A 82 -7.86 -0.49 3.61
C ASN A 82 -7.99 -1.27 2.29
N PRO A 83 -8.50 -0.67 1.20
CA PRO A 83 -8.75 -1.41 -0.04
C PRO A 83 -7.48 -2.00 -0.67
N ILE A 84 -6.29 -1.46 -0.34
CA ILE A 84 -5.02 -2.00 -0.84
C ILE A 84 -4.68 -3.37 -0.24
N GLU A 85 -5.20 -3.72 0.94
CA GLU A 85 -4.97 -5.04 1.56
C GLU A 85 -5.58 -6.16 0.70
N ASN A 86 -6.77 -5.92 0.15
CA ASN A 86 -7.38 -6.85 -0.78
C ASN A 86 -6.59 -6.95 -2.08
N VAL A 87 -6.03 -5.83 -2.58
CA VAL A 87 -5.16 -5.84 -3.77
C VAL A 87 -3.90 -6.65 -3.50
N PHE A 88 -3.26 -6.45 -2.36
CA PHE A 88 -2.08 -7.22 -1.97
C PHE A 88 -2.40 -8.70 -1.81
N SER A 89 -3.58 -9.07 -1.30
CA SER A 89 -4.00 -10.46 -1.20
C SER A 89 -4.13 -11.12 -2.59
N VAL A 90 -4.81 -10.46 -3.53
CA VAL A 90 -4.93 -10.93 -4.92
C VAL A 90 -3.54 -11.05 -5.57
N TRP A 91 -2.72 -10.01 -5.44
CA TRP A 91 -1.39 -9.96 -6.04
C TRP A 91 -0.44 -11.01 -5.48
N LYS A 92 -0.36 -11.17 -4.15
CA LYS A 92 0.46 -12.22 -3.50
C LYS A 92 0.07 -13.60 -4.00
N ASN A 93 -1.23 -13.88 -4.10
CA ASN A 93 -1.70 -15.17 -4.63
C ASN A 93 -1.24 -15.40 -6.08
N ARG A 94 -1.24 -14.37 -6.93
CA ARG A 94 -0.71 -14.48 -8.31
C ARG A 94 0.79 -14.74 -8.33
N VAL A 95 1.56 -14.05 -7.48
CA VAL A 95 3.02 -14.25 -7.35
C VAL A 95 3.33 -15.68 -6.88
N ILE A 96 2.62 -16.17 -5.85
CA ILE A 96 2.79 -17.53 -5.31
C ILE A 96 2.50 -18.57 -6.39
N ARG A 97 1.41 -18.41 -7.15
CA ARG A 97 1.05 -19.33 -8.25
C ARG A 97 2.05 -19.30 -9.41
N GLY A 98 2.84 -18.25 -9.55
CA GLY A 98 3.93 -18.17 -10.54
C GLY A 98 5.14 -19.04 -10.20
N GLY A 99 5.25 -19.56 -8.97
CA GLY A 99 6.16 -20.67 -8.65
C GLY A 99 7.66 -20.35 -8.72
N ALA A 100 8.09 -19.11 -8.41
CA ALA A 100 9.50 -18.74 -8.40
C ALA A 100 10.36 -19.67 -7.52
N ARG A 101 11.52 -20.08 -8.06
CA ARG A 101 12.53 -20.90 -7.36
C ARG A 101 13.82 -20.14 -7.05
N THR A 102 13.95 -18.92 -7.58
CA THR A 102 15.10 -18.04 -7.37
C THR A 102 14.65 -16.63 -7.02
N GLU A 103 15.53 -15.84 -6.39
CA GLU A 103 15.26 -14.43 -6.07
C GLU A 103 14.96 -13.60 -7.32
N SER A 104 15.71 -13.80 -8.40
CA SER A 104 15.51 -13.09 -9.67
C SER A 104 14.14 -13.38 -10.28
N GLN A 105 13.72 -14.66 -10.29
CA GLN A 105 12.37 -15.04 -10.73
C GLN A 105 11.29 -14.42 -9.85
N LEU A 106 11.50 -14.39 -8.53
CA LEU A 106 10.55 -13.77 -7.60
C LEU A 106 10.41 -12.26 -7.89
N ARG A 107 11.51 -11.55 -8.12
CA ARG A 107 11.50 -10.11 -8.49
C ARG A 107 10.74 -9.86 -9.80
N ILE A 108 10.95 -10.70 -10.81
CA ILE A 108 10.23 -10.61 -12.09
C ILE A 108 8.73 -10.82 -11.87
N LEU A 109 8.34 -11.89 -11.17
CA LEU A 109 6.92 -12.18 -10.88
C LEU A 109 6.25 -11.08 -10.05
N ILE A 110 6.94 -10.52 -9.06
CA ILE A 110 6.45 -9.39 -8.26
C ILE A 110 6.01 -8.26 -9.19
N CYS A 111 6.85 -7.86 -10.15
CA CYS A 111 6.55 -6.78 -11.10
C CYS A 111 5.48 -7.18 -12.11
N GLU A 112 5.62 -8.33 -12.77
CA GLU A 112 4.70 -8.82 -13.80
C GLU A 112 3.28 -8.99 -13.26
N LYS A 113 3.14 -9.68 -12.13
CA LYS A 113 1.83 -9.94 -11.53
C LYS A 113 1.18 -8.69 -10.96
N PHE A 114 1.97 -7.67 -10.60
CA PHE A 114 1.41 -6.37 -10.21
C PHE A 114 0.87 -5.60 -11.42
N ASN A 115 1.50 -5.74 -12.60
CA ASN A 115 1.01 -5.13 -13.84
C ASN A 115 -0.30 -5.76 -14.35
N GLU A 116 -0.61 -7.00 -13.96
CA GLU A 116 -1.90 -7.63 -14.25
C GLU A 116 -3.06 -7.11 -13.38
N ILE A 117 -2.79 -6.27 -12.37
CA ILE A 117 -3.83 -5.64 -11.56
C ILE A 117 -4.39 -4.44 -12.32
N THR A 118 -5.58 -4.62 -12.89
CA THR A 118 -6.30 -3.59 -13.66
C THR A 118 -7.09 -2.62 -12.78
N GLY A 119 -7.49 -1.49 -13.35
CA GLY A 119 -8.38 -0.52 -12.68
C GLY A 119 -9.72 -1.12 -12.24
N GLU A 120 -10.23 -2.12 -12.96
CA GLU A 120 -11.46 -2.85 -12.59
C GLU A 120 -11.29 -3.63 -11.29
N HIS A 121 -10.14 -4.29 -11.08
CA HIS A 121 -9.83 -4.95 -9.81
C HIS A 121 -9.81 -3.93 -8.67
N CYS A 122 -9.14 -2.78 -8.86
CA CYS A 122 -9.09 -1.71 -7.87
C CYS A 122 -10.48 -1.17 -7.53
N SER A 123 -11.30 -0.90 -8.56
CA SER A 123 -12.68 -0.43 -8.40
C SER A 123 -13.53 -1.44 -7.65
N SER A 124 -13.49 -2.72 -8.03
CA SER A 124 -14.26 -3.78 -7.37
C SER A 124 -13.91 -3.89 -5.88
N LEU A 125 -12.61 -3.86 -5.54
CA LEU A 125 -12.13 -3.94 -4.17
C LEU A 125 -12.46 -2.69 -3.35
N TYR A 126 -12.43 -1.51 -3.97
CA TYR A 126 -12.90 -0.28 -3.37
C TYR A 126 -14.40 -0.35 -3.03
N HIS A 127 -15.23 -0.83 -3.96
CA HIS A 127 -16.67 -1.02 -3.70
C HIS A 127 -16.94 -2.06 -2.61
N LYS A 128 -16.12 -3.12 -2.52
CA LYS A 128 -16.20 -4.08 -1.41
C LYS A 128 -15.91 -3.38 -0.07
N MET A 129 -14.87 -2.55 -0.02
CA MET A 129 -14.53 -1.76 1.17
C MET A 129 -15.67 -0.81 1.60
N LEU A 130 -16.39 -0.19 0.65
CA LEU A 130 -17.54 0.66 0.96
C LEU A 130 -18.65 -0.09 1.73
N ARG A 131 -18.84 -1.39 1.48
CA ARG A 131 -19.80 -2.19 2.25
C ARG A 131 -19.39 -2.31 3.72
N TYR A 132 -18.10 -2.48 3.99
CA TYR A 132 -17.60 -2.52 5.37
C TYR A 132 -17.75 -1.17 6.08
N LEU A 133 -17.63 -0.04 5.37
CA LEU A 133 -17.93 1.28 5.94
C LEU A 133 -19.39 1.39 6.40
N GLN A 134 -20.33 0.92 5.57
CA GLN A 134 -21.76 0.91 5.92
C GLN A 134 -22.03 0.02 7.14
N MET A 135 -21.39 -1.16 7.19
CA MET A 135 -21.50 -2.06 8.35
C MET A 135 -20.93 -1.43 9.62
N ALA A 136 -19.79 -0.74 9.52
CA ALA A 136 -19.16 -0.05 10.64
C ALA A 136 -20.03 1.10 11.16
N GLU A 137 -20.70 1.85 10.28
CA GLU A 137 -21.62 2.94 10.63
C GLU A 137 -22.77 2.45 11.52
N VAL A 138 -23.33 1.28 11.19
CA VAL A 138 -24.43 0.65 11.97
C VAL A 138 -23.93 -0.26 13.10
N ARG A 139 -22.62 -0.26 13.39
CA ARG A 139 -21.97 -1.10 14.42
C ARG A 139 -22.23 -2.59 14.24
N GLN A 140 -22.39 -3.05 13.00
CA GLN A 140 -22.54 -4.46 12.68
C GLN A 140 -21.19 -5.17 12.84
N VAL A 141 -21.23 -6.40 13.36
CA VAL A 141 -20.04 -7.25 13.46
C VAL A 141 -19.53 -7.59 12.06
N ILE A 142 -18.26 -7.29 11.80
CA ILE A 142 -17.56 -7.65 10.57
C ILE A 142 -16.77 -8.92 10.83
N LEU A 143 -17.13 -10.00 10.15
CA LEU A 143 -16.38 -11.25 10.13
C LEU A 143 -15.61 -11.29 8.81
N GLU A 144 -14.28 -11.28 8.89
CA GLU A 144 -13.36 -11.42 7.75
C GLU A 144 -12.98 -12.87 7.48
#